data_AF-A0A257IRJ5-F1
#
_entry.id   AF-A0A257IRJ5-F1
#
_cell.length_a   1.000
_cell.length_b   1.000
_cell.length_c   1.000
_cell.angle_alpha   90.00
_cell.angle_beta   90.00
_cell.angle_gamma   90.00
#
_symmetry.space_group_name_H-M   'P 1'
#
loop_
_entity.id
_entity.type
_entity.pdbx_description
1 polymer ?
#
loop_
_entity_poly.entity_id
_entity_poly.type
_entity_poly.pdbx_seq_one_letter_code
_entity_poly.pdbx_strand_id
1 'polypeptide(L)'
;DLDIGQRKYANKFFNFVLAILLFVCLGIIWDVSVKGLSIYFASIFTIVGVALFANWSILSNITSAIIMFFNSPYKIGTKIQIMDKDDSVTGTVMDITLFSIQIQTAEGDIVSYPNNIAIQKPIKQLK
;
A
#
# COMPACT_ATOMS: atom_id res chain seq x y z
N ASP A 1 23.89 7.68 6.08
CA ASP A 1 24.18 6.29 6.45
C ASP A 1 22.90 5.56 6.83
N LEU A 2 22.54 4.50 6.10
CA LEU A 2 21.43 3.61 6.50
C LEU A 2 21.79 3.00 7.86
N ASP A 3 21.01 3.37 8.88
CA ASP A 3 21.19 2.96 10.26
C ASP A 3 21.37 1.43 10.36
N ILE A 4 22.45 0.99 11.02
CA ILE A 4 22.89 -0.42 11.07
C ILE A 4 21.75 -1.31 11.63
N GLY A 5 20.90 -0.75 12.49
CA GLY A 5 19.68 -1.38 12.97
C GLY A 5 18.68 -1.71 11.86
N GLN A 6 18.34 -0.74 11.01
CA GLN A 6 17.38 -0.92 9.90
C GLN A 6 17.86 -1.98 8.90
N ARG A 7 19.16 -2.04 8.59
CA ARG A 7 19.75 -3.07 7.72
C ARG A 7 19.62 -4.47 8.32
N LYS A 8 19.76 -4.61 9.64
CA LYS A 8 19.64 -5.90 10.34
C LYS A 8 18.20 -6.42 10.30
N TYR A 9 17.21 -5.55 10.49
CA TYR A 9 15.79 -5.93 10.35
C TYR A 9 15.44 -6.27 8.90
N ALA A 10 15.91 -5.47 7.94
CA ALA A 10 15.71 -5.73 6.52
C ALA A 10 16.30 -7.09 6.09
N ASN A 11 17.52 -7.40 6.52
CA ASN A 11 18.15 -8.70 6.23
C ASN A 11 17.41 -9.86 6.91
N LYS A 12 16.94 -9.69 8.15
CA LYS A 12 16.17 -10.74 8.84
C LYS A 12 14.84 -11.00 8.14
N PHE A 13 14.15 -9.94 7.71
CA PHE A 13 12.93 -10.04 6.91
C PHE A 13 13.19 -10.72 5.57
N PHE A 14 14.22 -10.30 4.83
CA PHE A 14 14.56 -10.87 3.54
C PHE A 14 14.94 -12.36 3.64
N ASN A 15 15.75 -12.72 4.64
CA ASN A 15 16.11 -14.11 4.90
C ASN A 15 14.89 -14.96 5.27
N PHE A 16 13.94 -14.41 6.03
CA PHE A 16 12.70 -15.10 6.37
C PHE A 16 11.83 -15.34 5.13
N VAL A 17 11.63 -14.31 4.29
CA VAL A 17 10.91 -14.44 3.02
C VAL A 17 11.59 -15.44 2.09
N LEU A 18 12.92 -15.37 1.97
CA LEU A 18 13.72 -16.30 1.17
C LEU A 18 13.59 -17.75 1.67
N ALA A 19 13.61 -17.95 2.98
CA ALA A 19 13.41 -19.27 3.59
C ALA A 19 12.02 -19.85 3.26
N ILE A 20 10.97 -19.04 3.31
CA ILE A 20 9.62 -19.45 2.90
C ILE A 20 9.60 -19.84 1.42
N LEU A 21 10.17 -19.00 0.55
CA LEU A 21 10.24 -19.29 -0.89
C LEU A 21 10.99 -20.58 -1.19
N LEU A 22 12.14 -20.80 -0.54
CA LEU A 22 12.90 -22.04 -0.68
C LEU A 22 12.10 -23.27 -0.22
N PHE A 23 11.38 -23.15 0.89
CA PHE A 23 10.53 -24.23 1.39
C PHE A 23 9.40 -24.58 0.42
N VAL A 24 8.78 -23.56 -0.18
CA VAL A 24 7.77 -23.73 -1.23
C VAL A 24 8.38 -24.38 -2.48
N CYS A 25 9.53 -23.92 -2.94
CA CYS A 25 10.23 -24.50 -4.10
C CYS A 25 10.62 -25.97 -3.86
N LEU A 26 11.11 -26.30 -2.68
CA LEU A 26 11.41 -27.70 -2.30
C LEU A 26 10.15 -28.57 -2.33
N GLY A 27 9.03 -28.05 -1.81
CA GLY A 27 7.74 -28.75 -1.87
C GLY A 27 7.26 -29.01 -3.30
N ILE A 28 7.53 -28.09 -4.24
CA ILE A 28 7.21 -28.26 -5.66
C ILE A 28 8.13 -29.32 -6.31
N ILE A 29 9.44 -29.29 -6.04
CA ILE A 29 10.42 -30.24 -6.61
C ILE A 29 10.13 -31.67 -6.12
N TRP A 30 9.66 -31.84 -4.89
CA TRP A 30 9.36 -33.15 -4.31
C TRP A 30 8.02 -33.75 -4.80
N ASP A 31 7.43 -33.18 -5.85
CA ASP A 31 6.18 -33.61 -6.48
C ASP A 31 5.04 -33.78 -5.46
N VAL A 32 4.90 -32.81 -4.55
CA VAL A 32 3.66 -32.67 -3.77
C VAL A 32 2.53 -32.51 -4.77
N SER A 33 1.70 -33.56 -4.88
CA SER A 33 0.67 -33.67 -5.92
C SER A 33 -0.04 -32.34 -6.16
N VAL A 34 -0.21 -31.95 -7.42
CA VAL A 34 -0.81 -30.66 -7.84
C VAL A 34 -2.18 -30.41 -7.17
N LYS A 35 -2.89 -31.50 -6.85
CA LYS A 35 -4.17 -31.50 -6.11
C LYS A 35 -4.03 -31.12 -4.64
N GLY A 36 -2.91 -31.48 -3.99
CA GLY A 36 -2.55 -30.98 -2.67
C GLY A 36 -2.11 -29.52 -2.72
N LEU A 37 -1.34 -29.13 -3.74
CA LEU A 37 -0.82 -27.77 -3.90
C LEU A 37 -1.93 -26.72 -4.01
N SER A 38 -3.01 -27.00 -4.75
CA SER A 38 -4.17 -26.09 -4.84
C SER A 38 -4.89 -25.88 -3.51
N ILE A 39 -4.98 -26.90 -2.65
CA ILE A 39 -5.56 -26.80 -1.31
C ILE A 39 -4.67 -25.97 -0.38
N TYR A 40 -3.34 -26.10 -0.48
CA TYR A 40 -2.40 -25.27 0.27
C TYR A 40 -2.49 -23.80 -0.16
N PHE A 41 -2.52 -23.52 -1.46
CA PHE A 41 -2.74 -22.16 -1.96
C PHE A 41 -4.07 -21.58 -1.47
N ALA A 42 -5.17 -22.33 -1.58
CA ALA A 42 -6.47 -21.89 -1.08
C ALA A 42 -6.44 -21.58 0.43
N SER A 43 -5.74 -22.40 1.22
CA SER A 43 -5.60 -22.20 2.66
C SER A 43 -4.79 -20.94 2.98
N ILE A 44 -3.66 -20.71 2.29
CA ILE A 44 -2.85 -19.50 2.45
C ILE A 44 -3.66 -18.27 2.04
N PHE A 45 -4.33 -18.30 0.88
CA PHE A 45 -5.20 -17.21 0.43
C PHE A 45 -6.32 -16.94 1.43
N THR A 46 -6.88 -17.97 2.05
CA THR A 46 -7.91 -17.81 3.10
C THR A 46 -7.34 -17.09 4.32
N ILE A 47 -6.19 -17.52 4.83
CA ILE A 47 -5.55 -16.90 6.00
C ILE A 47 -5.16 -15.45 5.70
N VAL A 48 -4.53 -15.19 4.55
CA VAL A 48 -4.15 -13.85 4.11
C VAL A 48 -5.39 -12.98 3.91
N GLY A 49 -6.44 -13.50 3.28
CA GLY A 49 -7.71 -12.82 3.09
C GLY A 49 -8.35 -12.41 4.42
N VAL A 50 -8.38 -13.32 5.41
CA VAL A 50 -8.89 -13.04 6.76
C VAL A 50 -8.02 -12.01 7.49
N ALA A 51 -6.70 -12.11 7.38
CA ALA A 51 -5.77 -11.16 8.00
C ALA A 51 -5.88 -9.74 7.40
N LEU A 52 -6.07 -9.64 6.08
CA LEU A 52 -6.32 -8.38 5.39
C LEU A 52 -7.69 -7.83 5.70
N PHE A 53 -8.71 -8.68 5.84
CA PHE A 53 -10.04 -8.26 6.27
C PHE A 53 -10.01 -7.69 7.69
N ALA A 54 -9.27 -8.33 8.60
CA ALA A 54 -9.03 -7.81 9.95
C ALA A 54 -8.33 -6.43 9.92
N ASN A 55 -7.45 -6.21 8.93
CA ASN A 55 -6.78 -4.93 8.70
C ASN A 55 -7.33 -4.19 7.48
N TRP A 56 -8.67 -3.99 7.45
CA TRP A 56 -9.40 -3.36 6.34
C TRP A 56 -8.73 -2.11 5.77
N SER A 57 -8.15 -1.26 6.64
CA SER A 57 -7.46 -0.04 6.24
C SER A 57 -6.30 -0.28 5.27
N ILE A 58 -5.53 -1.37 5.43
CA ILE A 58 -4.40 -1.70 4.55
C ILE A 58 -4.92 -2.04 3.16
N LEU A 59 -5.90 -2.95 3.08
CA LEU A 59 -6.50 -3.37 1.82
C LEU A 59 -7.18 -2.20 1.10
N SER A 60 -7.90 -1.37 1.85
CA SER A 60 -8.56 -0.19 1.31
C SER A 60 -7.56 0.83 0.80
N ASN A 61 -6.45 1.09 1.51
CA ASN A 61 -5.43 2.04 1.05
C ASN A 61 -4.77 1.59 -0.25
N ILE A 62 -4.39 0.30 -0.35
CA ILE A 62 -3.81 -0.28 -1.58
C ILE A 62 -4.80 -0.17 -2.74
N THR A 63 -6.06 -0.55 -2.52
CA THR A 63 -7.10 -0.49 -3.55
C THR A 63 -7.35 0.95 -3.99
N SER A 64 -7.41 1.90 -3.06
CA SER A 64 -7.56 3.33 -3.36
C SER A 64 -6.36 3.89 -4.12
N ALA A 65 -5.13 3.49 -3.79
CA ALA A 65 -3.92 3.88 -4.53
C ALA A 65 -4.01 3.46 -6.00
N ILE A 66 -4.42 2.20 -6.26
CA ILE A 66 -4.60 1.67 -7.61
C ILE A 66 -5.68 2.47 -8.36
N ILE A 67 -6.82 2.73 -7.73
CA ILE A 67 -7.90 3.51 -8.34
C ILE A 67 -7.41 4.93 -8.65
N MET A 68 -6.72 5.59 -7.73
CA MET A 68 -6.17 6.92 -7.96
C MET A 68 -5.16 6.92 -9.10
N PHE A 69 -4.30 5.91 -9.18
CA PHE A 69 -3.32 5.82 -10.26
C PHE A 69 -3.97 5.74 -11.65
N PHE A 70 -5.04 4.96 -11.81
CA PHE A 70 -5.69 4.75 -13.11
C PHE A 70 -6.83 5.73 -13.44
N ASN A 71 -7.54 6.21 -12.43
CA ASN A 71 -8.84 6.90 -12.58
C ASN A 71 -8.79 8.36 -12.12
N SER A 72 -7.68 8.82 -11.54
CA SER A 72 -7.58 10.19 -11.02
C SER A 72 -7.24 11.19 -12.12
N PRO A 73 -8.01 12.29 -12.28
CA PRO A 73 -7.65 13.37 -13.19
C PRO A 73 -6.51 14.25 -12.65
N TYR A 74 -6.19 14.17 -11.35
CA TYR A 74 -5.13 14.93 -10.71
C TYR A 74 -3.83 14.12 -10.70
N LYS A 75 -2.82 14.65 -11.41
CA LYS A 75 -1.46 14.08 -11.53
C LYS A 75 -0.53 14.72 -10.49
N ILE A 76 0.63 14.10 -10.28
CA ILE A 76 1.76 14.74 -9.56
C ILE A 76 2.02 16.13 -10.16
N GLY A 77 2.21 17.11 -9.29
CA GLY A 77 2.37 18.53 -9.63
C GLY A 77 1.06 19.32 -9.73
N THR A 78 -0.10 18.67 -9.60
CA THR A 78 -1.41 19.35 -9.63
C THR A 78 -1.73 19.93 -8.26
N LYS A 79 -2.21 21.18 -8.23
CA LYS A 79 -2.71 21.81 -7.00
C LYS A 79 -4.14 21.35 -6.73
N ILE A 80 -4.37 20.76 -5.56
CA ILE A 80 -5.67 20.23 -5.14
C ILE A 80 -6.05 20.73 -3.76
N GLN A 81 -7.34 20.65 -3.47
CA GLN A 81 -7.93 20.81 -2.15
C GLN A 81 -8.78 19.58 -1.84
N ILE A 82 -8.38 18.80 -0.84
CA ILE A 82 -9.21 17.74 -0.28
C ILE A 82 -10.18 18.39 0.69
N MET A 83 -11.48 18.31 0.38
CA MET A 83 -12.52 18.95 1.18
C MET A 83 -12.90 18.02 2.34
N ASP A 84 -12.44 18.37 3.53
CA ASP A 84 -12.90 17.80 4.80
C ASP A 84 -13.57 18.88 5.66
N LYS A 85 -14.40 18.47 6.61
CA LYS A 85 -15.21 19.39 7.43
C LYS A 85 -14.33 20.38 8.20
N ASP A 86 -13.41 19.86 8.99
CA ASP A 86 -12.57 20.65 9.89
C ASP A 86 -11.10 20.69 9.43
N ASP A 87 -10.66 19.68 8.68
CA ASP A 87 -9.25 19.47 8.31
C ASP A 87 -9.05 19.42 6.78
N SER A 88 -9.58 20.42 6.08
CA SER A 88 -9.36 20.53 4.62
C SER A 88 -7.88 20.79 4.32
N VAL A 89 -7.27 19.94 3.48
CA VAL A 89 -5.86 20.07 3.08
C VAL A 89 -5.78 20.65 1.68
N THR A 90 -5.04 21.76 1.53
CA THR A 90 -4.80 22.41 0.23
C THR A 90 -3.30 22.45 -0.07
N GLY A 91 -2.93 22.02 -1.27
CA GLY A 91 -1.53 22.00 -1.66
C GLY A 91 -1.28 21.34 -3.01
N THR A 92 -0.01 21.15 -3.33
CA THR A 92 0.42 20.48 -4.57
C THR A 92 0.69 19.01 -4.29
N VAL A 93 0.13 18.13 -5.13
CA VAL A 93 0.41 16.69 -5.04
C VAL A 93 1.87 16.44 -5.40
N MET A 94 2.65 15.96 -4.44
CA MET A 94 4.06 15.62 -4.64
C MET A 94 4.24 14.17 -5.07
N ASP A 95 3.48 13.26 -4.45
CA ASP A 95 3.56 11.83 -4.72
C ASP A 95 2.27 11.12 -4.30
N ILE A 96 2.00 9.96 -4.92
CA ILE A 96 0.94 9.04 -4.52
C ILE A 96 1.60 7.71 -4.20
N THR A 97 1.81 7.46 -2.91
CA THR A 97 2.37 6.20 -2.42
C THR A 97 1.27 5.14 -2.28
N LEU A 98 1.66 3.90 -1.93
CA LEU A 98 0.70 2.81 -1.72
C LEU A 98 -0.30 3.09 -0.57
N PHE A 99 0.08 3.92 0.41
CA PHE A 99 -0.73 4.16 1.61
C PHE A 99 -1.22 5.59 1.77
N SER A 100 -0.58 6.56 1.13
CA SER A 100 -0.97 7.97 1.25
C SER A 100 -0.60 8.81 0.03
N ILE A 101 -1.37 9.87 -0.18
CA ILE A 101 -1.03 10.99 -1.04
C ILE A 101 -0.17 11.96 -0.22
N GLN A 102 0.97 12.37 -0.78
CA GLN A 102 1.83 13.40 -0.20
C GLN A 102 1.48 14.75 -0.81
N ILE A 103 1.03 15.69 0.02
CA ILE A 103 0.59 17.01 -0.41
C ILE A 103 1.50 18.06 0.22
N GLN A 104 2.13 18.89 -0.59
CA GLN A 104 2.90 20.02 -0.08
C GLN A 104 2.01 21.25 0.06
N THR A 105 1.90 21.79 1.28
CA THR A 105 1.11 23.00 1.56
C THR A 105 1.81 24.27 1.06
N ALA A 106 1.11 25.40 1.14
CA ALA A 106 1.70 26.69 0.79
C ALA A 106 2.80 27.12 1.78
N GLU A 107 2.75 26.66 3.04
CA GLU A 107 3.82 26.89 4.02
C GLU A 107 5.07 26.02 3.76
N GLY A 108 4.98 25.04 2.85
CA GLY A 108 6.06 24.13 2.51
C GLY A 108 6.02 22.80 3.26
N ASP A 109 5.06 22.62 4.19
CA ASP A 109 4.86 21.38 4.93
C ASP A 109 4.40 20.24 4.03
N ILE A 110 4.82 19.02 4.35
CA ILE A 110 4.39 17.80 3.64
C ILE A 110 3.34 17.09 4.49
N VAL A 111 2.11 17.04 3.99
CA VAL A 111 0.98 16.37 4.60
C VAL A 111 0.76 15.01 3.92
N SER A 112 0.86 13.93 4.70
CA SER A 112 0.51 12.58 4.26
C SER A 112 -0.97 12.30 4.52
N TYR A 113 -1.78 12.23 3.47
CA TYR A 113 -3.21 11.95 3.57
C TYR A 113 -3.51 10.51 3.13
N PRO A 114 -4.11 9.64 3.98
CA PRO A 114 -4.38 8.24 3.63
C PRO A 114 -5.23 8.10 2.37
N ASN A 115 -4.83 7.23 1.45
CA ASN A 115 -5.51 7.05 0.15
C ASN A 115 -6.97 6.64 0.33
N ASN A 116 -7.24 5.75 1.29
CA ASN A 116 -8.59 5.28 1.56
C ASN A 116 -9.52 6.39 2.04
N ILE A 117 -9.01 7.37 2.78
CA ILE A 117 -9.81 8.52 3.23
C ILE A 117 -9.93 9.54 2.09
N ALA A 118 -8.82 9.86 1.41
CA ALA A 118 -8.80 10.88 0.35
C ALA A 118 -9.83 10.60 -0.76
N ILE A 119 -9.94 9.35 -1.21
CA ILE A 119 -10.86 8.99 -2.30
C ILE A 119 -12.33 9.14 -1.92
N GLN A 120 -12.65 9.09 -0.62
CA GLN A 120 -14.01 9.24 -0.11
C GLN A 120 -14.41 10.71 0.08
N LYS A 121 -13.46 11.63 -0.04
CA LYS A 121 -13.68 13.07 0.10
C LYS A 121 -13.78 13.72 -1.28
N PRO A 122 -14.58 14.79 -1.44
CA PRO A 122 -14.52 15.60 -2.64
C PRO A 122 -13.13 16.21 -2.80
N ILE A 123 -12.51 16.00 -3.96
CA ILE A 123 -11.22 16.60 -4.32
C ILE A 123 -11.45 17.68 -5.37
N LYS A 124 -11.13 18.91 -5.02
CA LYS A 124 -11.22 20.07 -5.92
C LYS A 124 -9.85 20.34 -6.52
N GLN A 125 -9.73 20.25 -7.84
CA GLN A 125 -8.54 20.72 -8.54
C GLN A 125 -8.57 22.25 -8.62
N LEU A 126 -7.48 22.88 -8.19
CA LEU A 126 -7.29 24.33 -8.25
C LEU A 126 -6.55 24.68 -9.54
N LYS A 127 -6.95 25.79 -10.18
CA LYS A 127 -6.30 26.33 -11.38
C LYS A 127 -5.09 27.18 -11.01
#